data_AF-A0A351A4K1-F1
#
_entry.id   AF-A0A351A4K1-F1
#
_cell.length_a   1.000
_cell.length_b   1.000
_cell.length_c   1.000
_cell.angle_alpha   90.00
_cell.angle_beta   90.00
_cell.angle_gamma   90.00
#
_symmetry.space_group_name_H-M   'P 1'
#
loop_
_entity.id
_entity.type
_entity.pdbx_description
1 polymer ?
#
loop_
_entity_poly.entity_id
_entity_poly.type
_entity_poly.pdbx_seq_one_letter_code
_entity_poly.pdbx_strand_id
1 'polypeptide(L)'
;FESGAILMYLAEKFGAFLPTAPAQRAECLSWLFWQVGSAPYLGGGFGHFYAYAPTRIEYAIDRFSMEVKRQLDVLDRRLAESRFVAGDDYTIADIAIWPWYGAMAKGLLYDAGEFLQVEDYTHVVRWADEIARRPAVRRGRMVNRVTGPLEHQLHERHDASDFDTRTQDKLQEV
;
A
#
# COMPACT_ATOMS: atom_id res chain seq x y z
N PHE A 1 0.37 16.03 -9.93
CA PHE A 1 -0.61 15.48 -8.97
C PHE A 1 -1.04 14.10 -9.47
N GLU A 2 -1.77 13.32 -8.67
CA GLU A 2 -1.91 11.84 -8.75
C GLU A 2 -0.66 11.04 -8.36
N SER A 3 -0.83 10.09 -7.43
CA SER A 3 0.26 9.27 -6.88
C SER A 3 0.93 8.41 -7.95
N GLY A 4 0.14 7.79 -8.84
CA GLY A 4 0.65 7.00 -9.96
C GLY A 4 1.50 7.83 -10.93
N ALA A 5 1.08 9.06 -11.24
CA ALA A 5 1.83 9.97 -12.09
C ALA A 5 3.13 10.45 -11.42
N ILE A 6 3.10 10.73 -10.10
CA ILE A 6 4.30 11.08 -9.32
C ILE A 6 5.31 9.94 -9.33
N LEU A 7 4.86 8.69 -9.08
CA LEU A 7 5.72 7.50 -9.10
C LEU A 7 6.35 7.29 -10.47
N MET A 8 5.56 7.36 -11.55
CA MET A 8 6.04 7.22 -12.91
C MET A 8 7.07 8.30 -13.26
N TYR A 9 6.77 9.58 -12.95
CA TYR A 9 7.69 10.69 -13.18
C TYR A 9 9.03 10.49 -12.47
N LEU A 10 9.02 10.12 -11.18
CA LEU A 10 10.26 9.89 -10.42
C LEU A 10 11.04 8.68 -10.97
N ALA A 11 10.36 7.59 -11.32
CA ALA A 11 10.98 6.41 -11.88
C ALA A 11 11.67 6.71 -13.22
N GLU A 12 11.03 7.48 -14.10
CA GLU A 12 11.61 7.91 -15.38
C GLU A 12 12.75 8.91 -15.19
N LYS A 13 12.57 9.90 -14.31
CA LYS A 13 13.57 10.93 -14.03
C LYS A 13 14.90 10.34 -13.52
N PHE A 14 14.82 9.28 -12.71
CA PHE A 14 15.98 8.68 -12.07
C PHE A 14 16.38 7.30 -12.63
N GLY A 15 15.63 6.79 -13.62
CA GLY A 15 15.93 5.49 -14.25
C GLY A 15 15.87 4.30 -13.28
N ALA A 16 14.95 4.33 -12.30
CA ALA A 16 14.88 3.34 -11.23
C ALA A 16 13.43 2.89 -10.98
N PHE A 17 13.26 1.62 -10.55
CA PHE A 17 11.96 1.02 -10.18
C PHE A 17 10.91 0.92 -11.30
N LEU A 18 11.30 1.17 -12.56
CA LEU A 18 10.46 0.99 -13.74
C LEU A 18 11.32 0.37 -14.85
N PRO A 19 11.02 -0.86 -15.30
CA PRO A 19 11.79 -1.50 -16.36
C PRO A 19 11.79 -0.68 -17.66
N THR A 20 12.89 -0.79 -18.41
CA THR A 20 13.05 -0.17 -19.74
C THR A 20 12.75 -1.15 -20.87
N ALA A 21 12.94 -2.46 -20.64
CA ALA A 21 12.60 -3.49 -21.61
C ALA A 21 11.08 -3.50 -21.88
N PRO A 22 10.63 -3.50 -23.16
CA PRO A 22 9.23 -3.21 -23.48
C PRO A 22 8.19 -4.11 -22.79
N ALA A 23 8.44 -5.42 -22.72
CA ALA A 23 7.49 -6.37 -22.13
C ALA A 23 7.36 -6.17 -20.60
N GLN A 24 8.49 -6.07 -19.90
CA GLN A 24 8.53 -5.86 -18.45
C GLN A 24 7.97 -4.48 -18.07
N ARG A 25 8.20 -3.46 -18.92
CA ARG A 25 7.62 -2.14 -18.74
C ARG A 25 6.11 -2.18 -18.88
N ALA A 26 5.59 -2.88 -19.90
CA ALA A 26 4.16 -3.05 -20.09
C ALA A 26 3.51 -3.74 -18.88
N GLU A 27 4.12 -4.82 -18.37
CA GLU A 27 3.65 -5.53 -17.18
C GLU A 27 3.63 -4.62 -15.93
N CYS A 28 4.73 -3.89 -15.68
CA CYS A 28 4.80 -2.94 -14.57
C CYS A 28 3.71 -1.86 -14.65
N LEU A 29 3.46 -1.31 -15.85
CA LEU A 29 2.44 -0.29 -16.05
C LEU A 29 1.03 -0.89 -15.90
N SER A 30 0.78 -2.10 -16.38
CA SER A 30 -0.48 -2.82 -16.18
C SER A 30 -0.84 -2.90 -14.69
N TRP A 31 0.11 -3.29 -13.83
CA TRP A 31 -0.11 -3.37 -12.38
C TRP A 31 -0.23 -2.00 -11.70
N LEU A 32 0.52 -1.00 -12.16
CA LEU A 32 0.39 0.37 -11.66
C LEU A 32 -1.02 0.93 -11.96
N PHE A 33 -1.51 0.77 -13.19
CA PHE A 33 -2.84 1.25 -13.56
C PHE A 33 -3.96 0.40 -12.94
N TRP A 34 -3.75 -0.91 -12.78
CA TRP A 34 -4.65 -1.75 -11.98
C TRP A 34 -4.79 -1.19 -10.56
N GLN A 35 -3.69 -0.79 -9.91
CA GLN A 35 -3.72 -0.20 -8.58
C GLN A 35 -4.51 1.12 -8.55
N VAL A 36 -4.21 2.02 -9.48
CA VAL A 36 -4.90 3.32 -9.59
C VAL A 36 -6.41 3.14 -9.79
N GLY A 37 -6.83 2.14 -10.57
CA GLY A 37 -8.24 1.84 -10.81
C GLY A 37 -8.93 1.03 -9.70
N SER A 38 -8.20 0.23 -8.91
CA SER A 38 -8.77 -0.67 -7.90
C SER A 38 -8.85 -0.05 -6.50
N ALA A 39 -7.87 0.76 -6.11
CA ALA A 39 -7.83 1.39 -4.78
C ALA A 39 -9.09 2.21 -4.42
N PRO A 40 -9.79 2.89 -5.35
CA PRO A 40 -11.06 3.54 -5.05
C PRO A 40 -12.15 2.57 -4.53
N TYR A 41 -12.17 1.31 -4.96
CA TYR A 41 -13.09 0.31 -4.42
C TYR A 41 -12.71 -0.09 -2.98
N LEU A 42 -11.41 -0.16 -2.68
CA LEU A 42 -10.92 -0.48 -1.33
C LEU A 42 -11.15 0.66 -0.34
N GLY A 43 -10.78 1.89 -0.70
CA GLY A 43 -10.91 3.06 0.17
C GLY A 43 -12.29 3.70 0.12
N GLY A 44 -12.69 4.18 -1.07
CA GLY A 44 -13.93 4.92 -1.29
C GLY A 44 -15.19 4.03 -1.29
N GLY A 45 -15.03 2.74 -1.55
CA GLY A 45 -16.08 1.74 -1.39
C GLY A 45 -16.01 1.11 0.00
N PHE A 46 -15.23 0.04 0.13
CA PHE A 46 -15.20 -0.79 1.33
C PHE A 46 -14.87 0.04 2.58
N GLY A 47 -13.73 0.74 2.61
CA GLY A 47 -13.31 1.54 3.75
C GLY A 47 -14.36 2.57 4.17
N HIS A 48 -15.00 3.26 3.22
CA HIS A 48 -16.07 4.19 3.53
C HIS A 48 -17.27 3.51 4.19
N PHE A 49 -17.89 2.51 3.54
CA PHE A 49 -19.10 1.88 4.04
C PHE A 49 -18.86 1.00 5.29
N TYR A 50 -17.66 0.44 5.42
CA TYR A 50 -17.26 -0.42 6.55
C TYR A 50 -16.69 0.34 7.75
N ALA A 51 -16.00 1.47 7.58
CA ALA A 51 -15.36 2.16 8.71
C ALA A 51 -15.93 3.56 9.02
N TYR A 52 -16.43 4.29 8.02
CA TYR A 52 -16.72 5.72 8.18
C TYR A 52 -18.19 6.10 8.06
N ALA A 53 -18.99 5.40 7.26
CA ALA A 53 -20.38 5.74 7.03
C ALA A 53 -21.16 5.72 8.36
N PRO A 54 -21.99 6.73 8.65
CA PRO A 54 -22.72 6.83 9.93
C PRO A 54 -23.79 5.75 10.11
N THR A 55 -24.15 5.06 9.01
CA THR A 55 -25.14 3.98 8.99
C THR A 55 -24.55 2.77 8.28
N ARG A 56 -24.78 1.58 8.83
CA ARG A 56 -24.40 0.30 8.20
C ARG A 56 -25.39 -0.04 7.09
N ILE A 57 -24.92 -0.01 5.85
CA ILE A 57 -25.71 -0.35 4.66
C ILE A 57 -25.20 -1.70 4.15
N GLU A 58 -25.89 -2.78 4.55
CA GLU A 58 -25.52 -4.17 4.25
C GLU A 58 -25.17 -4.37 2.77
N TYR A 59 -26.06 -3.96 1.86
CA TYR A 59 -25.82 -4.07 0.42
C TYR A 59 -24.50 -3.42 -0.05
N ALA A 60 -24.16 -2.25 0.48
CA ALA A 60 -22.95 -1.54 0.09
C ALA A 60 -21.70 -2.21 0.68
N ILE A 61 -21.77 -2.61 1.96
CA ILE A 61 -20.70 -3.35 2.62
C ILE A 61 -20.44 -4.65 1.86
N ASP A 62 -21.46 -5.46 1.59
CA ASP A 62 -21.30 -6.73 0.87
C ASP A 62 -20.69 -6.55 -0.51
N ARG A 63 -21.21 -5.59 -1.29
CA ARG A 63 -20.71 -5.29 -2.63
C ARG A 63 -19.22 -4.98 -2.63
N PHE A 64 -18.78 -4.06 -1.77
CA PHE A 64 -17.40 -3.61 -1.78
C PHE A 64 -16.47 -4.58 -1.06
N SER A 65 -16.94 -5.32 -0.06
CA SER A 65 -16.18 -6.38 0.60
C SER A 65 -15.88 -7.51 -0.38
N MET A 66 -16.88 -7.92 -1.17
CA MET A 66 -16.72 -8.92 -2.23
C MET A 66 -15.67 -8.47 -3.26
N GLU A 67 -15.72 -7.22 -3.70
CA GLU A 67 -14.74 -6.69 -4.66
C GLU A 67 -13.34 -6.59 -4.06
N VAL A 68 -13.18 -6.16 -2.80
CA VAL A 68 -11.87 -6.12 -2.13
C VAL A 68 -11.29 -7.53 -1.96
N LYS A 69 -12.11 -8.52 -1.57
CA LYS A 69 -11.69 -9.93 -1.50
C LYS A 69 -11.27 -10.46 -2.88
N ARG A 70 -11.96 -10.07 -3.96
CA ARG A 70 -11.57 -10.41 -5.34
C ARG A 70 -10.24 -9.77 -5.73
N GLN A 71 -10.00 -8.51 -5.35
CA GLN A 71 -8.73 -7.82 -5.61
C GLN A 71 -7.56 -8.44 -4.83
N LEU A 72 -7.80 -8.85 -3.57
CA LEU A 72 -6.84 -9.62 -2.79
C LEU A 72 -6.55 -10.99 -3.43
N ASP A 73 -7.56 -11.71 -3.92
CA ASP A 73 -7.38 -12.99 -4.63
C ASP A 73 -6.59 -12.83 -5.95
N VAL A 74 -6.83 -11.75 -6.70
CA VAL A 74 -6.03 -11.42 -7.90
C VAL A 74 -4.55 -11.24 -7.54
N LEU A 75 -4.26 -10.47 -6.49
CA LEU A 75 -2.89 -10.28 -6.03
C LEU A 75 -2.28 -11.56 -5.50
N ASP A 76 -3.02 -12.35 -4.73
CA ASP A 76 -2.52 -13.56 -4.10
C ASP A 76 -2.12 -14.62 -5.13
N ARG A 77 -2.97 -14.84 -6.14
CA ARG A 77 -2.66 -15.70 -7.28
C ARG A 77 -1.44 -15.21 -8.06
N ARG A 78 -1.35 -13.90 -8.31
CA ARG A 78 -0.17 -13.34 -8.99
C ARG A 78 1.11 -13.57 -8.18
N LEU A 79 1.05 -13.31 -6.88
CA LEU A 79 2.18 -13.44 -5.98
C LEU A 79 2.48 -14.90 -5.63
N ALA A 80 1.60 -15.86 -5.93
CA ALA A 80 1.94 -17.28 -5.89
C ALA A 80 3.00 -17.65 -6.93
N GLU A 81 2.94 -17.00 -8.10
CA GLU A 81 3.79 -17.30 -9.26
C GLU A 81 4.98 -16.34 -9.42
N SER A 82 4.93 -15.19 -8.75
CA SER A 82 5.96 -14.15 -8.87
C SER A 82 6.35 -13.56 -7.52
N ARG A 83 7.60 -13.07 -7.42
CA ARG A 83 8.10 -12.47 -6.18
C ARG A 83 7.47 -11.12 -5.88
N PHE A 84 7.35 -10.29 -6.92
CA PHE A 84 6.72 -8.98 -6.91
C PHE A 84 5.62 -8.92 -7.96
N VAL A 85 4.76 -7.91 -7.91
CA VAL A 85 3.55 -7.91 -8.76
C VAL A 85 3.88 -7.87 -10.26
N ALA A 86 4.98 -7.23 -10.65
CA ALA A 86 5.39 -7.08 -12.04
C ALA A 86 6.48 -8.07 -12.49
N GLY A 87 6.90 -9.00 -11.63
CA GLY A 87 7.99 -9.94 -11.93
C GLY A 87 8.91 -10.17 -10.73
N ASP A 88 10.18 -10.45 -11.01
CA ASP A 88 11.18 -10.78 -9.98
C ASP A 88 11.77 -9.55 -9.26
N ASP A 89 11.62 -8.36 -9.86
CA ASP A 89 12.16 -7.09 -9.37
C ASP A 89 11.10 -6.21 -8.72
N TYR A 90 11.50 -5.48 -7.68
CA TYR A 90 10.66 -4.50 -7.00
C TYR A 90 10.46 -3.23 -7.84
N THR A 91 9.22 -2.86 -8.11
CA THR A 91 8.87 -1.75 -9.00
C THR A 91 7.96 -0.70 -8.35
N ILE A 92 7.69 0.38 -9.08
CA ILE A 92 6.66 1.35 -8.71
C ILE A 92 5.26 0.75 -8.59
N ALA A 93 4.98 -0.38 -9.25
CA ALA A 93 3.71 -1.07 -9.06
C ALA A 93 3.58 -1.61 -7.62
N ASP A 94 4.64 -2.24 -7.10
CA ASP A 94 4.67 -2.68 -5.70
C ASP A 94 4.60 -1.50 -4.72
N ILE A 95 5.31 -0.40 -5.02
CA ILE A 95 5.27 0.83 -4.22
C ILE A 95 3.84 1.39 -4.16
N ALA A 96 3.09 1.32 -5.26
CA ALA A 96 1.72 1.82 -5.33
C ALA A 96 0.72 0.91 -4.60
N ILE A 97 0.88 -0.41 -4.73
CA ILE A 97 -0.07 -1.41 -4.21
C ILE A 97 0.10 -1.59 -2.70
N TRP A 98 1.33 -1.58 -2.21
CA TRP A 98 1.65 -1.94 -0.82
C TRP A 98 0.97 -1.07 0.25
N PRO A 99 0.91 0.27 0.13
CA PRO A 99 0.21 1.11 1.10
C PRO A 99 -1.29 0.82 1.24
N TRP A 100 -1.89 0.11 0.28
CA TRP A 100 -3.30 -0.29 0.29
C TRP A 100 -3.44 -1.75 0.69
N TYR A 101 -3.05 -2.68 -0.18
CA TYR A 101 -3.30 -4.10 0.01
C TYR A 101 -2.30 -4.74 0.97
N GLY A 102 -1.05 -4.29 0.95
CA GLY A 102 -0.05 -4.72 1.94
C GLY A 102 -0.43 -4.23 3.34
N ALA A 103 -0.82 -2.97 3.47
CA ALA A 103 -1.29 -2.42 4.74
C ALA A 103 -2.57 -3.12 5.25
N MET A 104 -3.51 -3.44 4.36
CA MET A 104 -4.71 -4.23 4.68
C MET A 104 -4.33 -5.62 5.20
N ALA A 105 -3.47 -6.35 4.50
CA ALA A 105 -2.99 -7.67 4.91
C ALA A 105 -2.20 -7.64 6.24
N LYS A 106 -1.61 -6.49 6.58
CA LYS A 106 -0.94 -6.25 7.87
C LYS A 106 -1.90 -5.77 8.97
N GLY A 107 -3.21 -5.71 8.72
CA GLY A 107 -4.21 -5.26 9.70
C GLY A 107 -4.12 -3.77 10.04
N LEU A 108 -3.52 -2.96 9.17
CA LEU A 108 -3.23 -1.54 9.45
C LEU A 108 -4.32 -0.59 8.97
N LEU A 109 -5.34 -1.10 8.28
CA LEU A 109 -6.42 -0.32 7.69
C LEU A 109 -7.77 -0.81 8.20
N TYR A 110 -8.60 0.14 8.62
CA TYR A 110 -10.03 -0.02 8.91
C TYR A 110 -10.43 -1.06 9.96
N ASP A 111 -9.47 -1.66 10.68
CA ASP A 111 -9.71 -2.79 11.58
C ASP A 111 -10.54 -3.91 10.92
N ALA A 112 -10.21 -4.18 9.65
CA ALA A 112 -10.98 -5.04 8.76
C ALA A 112 -10.32 -6.41 8.48
N GLY A 113 -9.19 -6.70 9.14
CA GLY A 113 -8.38 -7.89 8.86
C GLY A 113 -9.17 -9.19 9.01
N GLU A 114 -9.80 -9.38 10.18
CA GLU A 114 -10.65 -10.54 10.46
C GLU A 114 -11.86 -10.60 9.52
N PHE A 115 -12.54 -9.47 9.31
CA PHE A 115 -13.73 -9.40 8.46
C PHE A 115 -13.45 -9.82 7.00
N LEU A 116 -12.30 -9.40 6.46
CA LEU A 116 -11.88 -9.76 5.11
C LEU A 116 -11.11 -11.08 5.04
N GLN A 117 -10.77 -11.69 6.18
CA GLN A 117 -9.94 -12.91 6.30
C GLN A 117 -8.60 -12.73 5.60
N VAL A 118 -7.91 -11.63 5.92
CA VAL A 118 -6.71 -11.22 5.17
C VAL A 118 -5.54 -12.20 5.31
N GLU A 119 -5.53 -12.99 6.39
CA GLU A 119 -4.55 -14.02 6.69
C GLU A 119 -4.56 -15.20 5.70
N ASP A 120 -5.69 -15.45 5.04
CA ASP A 120 -5.84 -16.53 4.05
C ASP A 120 -5.07 -16.23 2.75
N TYR A 121 -4.80 -14.95 2.46
CA TYR A 121 -4.01 -14.51 1.30
C TYR A 121 -2.51 -14.59 1.61
N THR A 122 -2.02 -15.82 1.78
CA THR A 122 -0.66 -16.09 2.29
C THR A 122 0.46 -15.51 1.41
N HIS A 123 0.26 -15.40 0.10
CA HIS A 123 1.25 -14.83 -0.82
C HIS A 123 1.26 -13.30 -0.74
N VAL A 124 0.09 -12.68 -0.58
CA VAL A 124 -0.01 -11.24 -0.26
C VAL A 124 0.67 -10.94 1.06
N VAL A 125 0.43 -11.73 2.12
CA VAL A 125 1.07 -11.56 3.43
C VAL A 125 2.59 -11.66 3.32
N ARG A 126 3.10 -12.67 2.61
CA ARG A 126 4.54 -12.85 2.37
C ARG A 126 5.17 -11.64 1.67
N TRP A 127 4.55 -11.18 0.58
CA TRP A 127 5.00 -10.01 -0.17
C TRP A 127 4.93 -8.73 0.68
N ALA A 128 3.86 -8.57 1.46
CA ALA A 128 3.68 -7.43 2.34
C ALA A 128 4.77 -7.36 3.41
N ASP A 129 5.11 -8.49 4.02
CA ASP A 129 6.19 -8.60 5.01
C ASP A 129 7.57 -8.33 4.39
N GLU A 130 7.83 -8.85 3.19
CA GLU A 130 9.08 -8.62 2.49
C GLU A 130 9.32 -7.12 2.23
N ILE A 131 8.30 -6.41 1.72
CA ILE A 131 8.38 -4.98 1.45
C ILE A 131 8.46 -4.17 2.76
N ALA A 132 7.73 -4.56 3.81
CA ALA A 132 7.74 -3.88 5.11
C ALA A 132 9.13 -3.88 5.79
N ARG A 133 10.00 -4.84 5.45
CA ARG A 133 11.38 -4.92 5.97
C ARG A 133 12.32 -3.93 5.30
N ARG A 134 11.97 -3.36 4.14
CA ARG A 134 12.84 -2.43 3.41
C ARG A 134 13.06 -1.15 4.23
N PRO A 135 14.32 -0.72 4.48
CA PRO A 135 14.58 0.49 5.27
C PRO A 135 13.91 1.75 4.71
N ALA A 136 13.86 1.89 3.38
CA ALA A 136 13.18 3.01 2.72
C ALA A 136 11.66 3.00 2.94
N VAL A 137 11.02 1.82 2.98
CA VAL A 137 9.59 1.69 3.25
C VAL A 137 9.31 2.04 4.71
N ARG A 138 10.13 1.57 5.65
CA ARG A 138 10.01 1.93 7.07
C ARG A 138 10.05 3.45 7.27
N ARG A 139 11.06 4.12 6.70
CA ARG A 139 11.17 5.59 6.76
C ARG A 139 10.01 6.30 6.06
N GLY A 140 9.71 5.91 4.83
CA GLY A 140 8.68 6.57 4.01
C GLY A 140 7.30 6.55 4.67
N ARG A 141 6.95 5.46 5.36
CA ARG A 141 5.68 5.31 6.08
C ARG A 141 5.51 6.19 7.32
N MET A 142 6.59 6.80 7.81
CA MET A 142 6.55 7.70 8.97
C MET A 142 6.21 9.12 8.54
N VAL A 143 6.59 9.52 7.33
CA VAL A 143 6.46 10.89 6.83
C VAL A 143 4.99 11.29 6.70
N ASN A 144 4.64 12.45 7.24
CA ASN A 144 3.29 13.01 7.32
C ASN A 144 2.26 12.15 8.07
N ARG A 145 2.71 11.16 8.84
CA ARG A 145 1.84 10.30 9.61
C ARG A 145 1.53 10.92 10.98
N VAL A 146 0.24 11.02 11.32
CA VAL A 146 -0.26 11.62 12.58
C VAL A 146 -1.04 10.62 13.46
N THR A 147 -0.98 9.33 13.11
CA THR A 147 -1.72 8.26 13.80
C THR A 147 -0.84 7.02 13.99
N GLY A 148 -1.16 6.21 15.00
CA GLY A 148 -0.39 5.02 15.39
C GLY A 148 0.66 5.32 16.48
N PRO A 149 1.64 4.44 16.69
CA PRO A 149 2.70 4.66 17.68
C PRO A 149 3.52 5.92 17.37
N LEU A 150 3.89 6.70 18.39
CA LEU A 150 4.52 8.02 18.25
C LEU A 150 5.91 7.93 17.59
N GLU A 151 6.66 6.88 17.88
CA GLU A 151 7.96 6.56 17.28
C GLU A 151 7.89 6.29 15.78
N HIS A 152 6.68 6.06 15.25
CA HIS A 152 6.42 5.87 13.82
C HIS A 152 5.79 7.08 13.14
N GLN A 153 5.68 8.22 13.84
CA GLN A 153 5.11 9.46 13.32
C GLN A 153 6.21 10.51 13.10
N LEU A 154 6.31 11.01 11.87
CA LEU A 154 7.13 12.16 11.51
C LEU A 154 6.25 13.15 10.73
N HIS A 155 5.70 14.16 11.42
CA HIS A 155 4.67 15.04 10.85
C HIS A 155 5.15 15.80 9.60
N GLU A 156 6.42 16.20 9.58
CA GLU A 156 7.05 16.84 8.43
C GLU A 156 8.48 16.34 8.27
N ARG A 157 8.94 16.29 7.02
CA ARG A 157 10.32 15.95 6.69
C ARG A 157 10.94 17.08 5.89
N HIS A 158 11.99 17.67 6.43
CA HIS A 158 12.80 18.73 5.84
C HIS A 158 14.26 18.29 5.64
N ASP A 159 14.75 17.36 6.46
CA ASP A 159 16.11 16.81 6.40
C ASP A 159 16.14 15.27 6.61
N ALA A 160 17.28 14.62 6.36
CA ALA A 160 17.45 13.20 6.68
C ALA A 160 17.56 12.94 8.20
N SER A 161 18.15 13.88 8.94
CA SER A 161 18.31 13.82 10.40
C SER A 161 17.00 13.91 11.19
N ASP A 162 15.89 14.28 10.53
CA ASP A 162 14.57 14.36 11.16
C ASP A 162 14.08 13.01 11.72
N PHE A 163 14.48 11.88 11.12
CA PHE A 163 14.14 10.55 11.65
C PHE A 163 14.79 10.28 13.01
N ASP A 164 15.97 10.87 13.25
CA ASP A 164 16.75 10.68 14.48
C ASP A 164 16.35 11.68 15.57
N THR A 165 15.74 12.81 15.20
CA THR A 165 15.57 13.96 16.11
C THR A 165 14.15 14.52 16.21
N ARG A 166 13.26 14.23 15.26
CA ARG A 166 11.95 14.91 15.13
C ARG A 166 10.75 13.97 15.02
N THR A 167 10.91 12.68 15.30
CA THR A 167 9.75 11.78 15.46
C THR A 167 8.93 12.19 16.68
N GLN A 168 7.63 11.87 16.67
CA GLN A 168 6.70 12.47 17.60
C GLN A 168 6.92 12.05 19.07
N ASP A 169 7.47 10.85 19.29
CA ASP A 169 7.96 10.39 20.60
C ASP A 169 9.02 11.35 21.17
N LYS A 170 10.00 11.73 20.36
CA LYS A 170 11.10 12.63 20.76
C LYS A 170 10.64 14.06 21.04
N LEU A 171 9.55 14.50 20.41
CA LEU A 171 9.01 15.84 20.58
C LEU A 171 8.02 15.97 21.74
N GLN A 172 7.39 14.87 22.18
CA GLN A 172 6.42 14.86 23.28
C GLN A 172 7.02 14.42 24.62
N GLU A 173 8.27 13.93 24.62
CA GLU A 173 9.05 13.66 25.84
C GLU A 173 9.60 14.95 26.51
N VAL A 174 9.34 16.13 25.95
CA VAL A 174 9.80 17.45 26.44
C VAL A 174 8.68 18.22 27.14
#